data_AF-W4FRP0-F1
#
_entry.id   AF-W4FRP0-F1
#
_cell.length_a   1.000
_cell.length_b   1.000
_cell.length_c   1.000
_cell.angle_alpha   90.00
_cell.angle_beta   90.00
_cell.angle_gamma   90.00
#
_symmetry.space_group_name_H-M   'P 1'
#
loop_
_entity.id
_entity.type
_entity.pdbx_description
1 polymer ?
#
loop_
_entity_poly.entity_id
_entity_poly.type
_entity_poly.pdbx_seq_one_letter_code
_entity_poly.pdbx_strand_id
1 'polypeptide(L)'
;MAPTKLIMVASKKSIQDSFHGASTRRAYTTYQKQFEAFLRMHKEGIDPREAGTEEYTDFFHHMYTQGRKARTIDLAKSALVAYFAAAGVASNPAQDLTTRRYIVGLQKYNKQNNVDEEEKAHPLTVYELSTLMNSLAHLHPFLGAMLRLLLAVGFIGCF
;
A
#
# COMPACT_ATOMS: atom_id res chain seq x y z
N MET A 1 -9.45 -6.13 36.99
CA MET A 1 -8.70 -7.06 36.10
C MET A 1 -9.49 -7.21 34.81
N ALA A 2 -8.99 -6.69 33.69
CA ALA A 2 -9.60 -6.94 32.38
C ALA A 2 -9.23 -8.37 31.93
N PRO A 3 -10.16 -9.14 31.34
CA PRO A 3 -9.86 -10.49 30.90
C PRO A 3 -8.87 -10.43 29.73
N THR A 4 -7.71 -11.08 29.91
CA THR A 4 -6.70 -11.28 28.87
C THR A 4 -7.37 -11.99 27.69
N LYS A 5 -7.51 -11.27 26.56
CA LYS A 5 -8.04 -11.83 25.32
C LYS A 5 -7.12 -12.97 24.89
N LEU A 6 -7.57 -14.21 25.02
CA LEU A 6 -6.85 -15.38 24.50
C LEU A 6 -6.69 -15.18 22.99
N ILE A 7 -5.46 -14.91 22.55
CA ILE A 7 -5.12 -14.83 21.14
C ILE A 7 -5.14 -16.27 20.62
N MET A 8 -6.31 -16.72 20.18
CA MET A 8 -6.42 -17.98 19.46
C MET A 8 -5.66 -17.84 18.14
N VAL A 9 -4.66 -18.70 17.94
CA VAL A 9 -3.93 -18.78 16.69
C VAL A 9 -4.91 -19.15 15.57
N ALA A 10 -5.00 -18.31 14.55
CA ALA A 10 -5.89 -18.55 13.42
C ALA A 10 -5.48 -19.83 12.67
N SER A 11 -6.47 -20.59 12.21
CA SER A 11 -6.20 -21.80 11.41
C SER A 11 -5.64 -21.45 10.04
N LYS A 12 -4.82 -22.33 9.46
CA LYS A 12 -4.26 -22.17 8.10
C LYS A 12 -5.36 -21.90 7.06
N LYS A 13 -6.48 -22.62 7.15
CA LYS A 13 -7.64 -22.45 6.28
C LYS A 13 -8.24 -21.05 6.42
N SER A 14 -8.46 -20.57 7.64
CA SER A 14 -8.99 -19.22 7.88
C SER A 14 -8.09 -18.11 7.31
N ILE A 15 -6.77 -18.30 7.36
CA ILE A 15 -5.80 -17.36 6.78
C ILE A 15 -5.91 -17.36 5.25
N GLN A 16 -6.02 -18.53 4.63
CA GLN A 16 -6.17 -18.66 3.18
C GLN A 16 -7.51 -18.09 2.69
N ASP A 17 -8.61 -18.39 3.39
CA ASP A 17 -9.95 -17.89 3.04
C ASP A 17 -10.03 -16.35 3.12
N SER A 18 -9.24 -15.75 4.02
CA SER A 18 -9.15 -14.29 4.14
C SER A 18 -8.62 -13.62 2.87
N PHE A 19 -7.82 -14.31 2.06
CA PHE A 19 -7.35 -13.80 0.77
C PHE A 19 -8.51 -13.57 -0.21
N HIS A 20 -9.56 -14.39 -0.16
CA HIS A 20 -10.75 -14.24 -1.01
C HIS A 20 -11.74 -13.16 -0.51
N GLY A 21 -11.36 -12.43 0.55
CA GLY A 21 -12.11 -11.32 1.11
C GLY A 21 -12.43 -10.22 0.09
N ALA A 22 -13.47 -9.44 0.38
CA ALA A 22 -13.90 -8.33 -0.47
C ALA A 22 -12.84 -7.22 -0.59
N SER A 23 -12.01 -7.03 0.44
CA SER A 23 -10.91 -6.06 0.45
C SER A 23 -9.84 -6.40 -0.60
N THR A 24 -9.37 -7.65 -0.63
CA THR A 24 -8.37 -8.11 -1.60
C THR A 24 -8.91 -7.99 -3.02
N ARG A 25 -10.16 -8.41 -3.26
CA ARG A 25 -10.80 -8.27 -4.58
C ARG A 25 -10.84 -6.82 -5.04
N ARG A 26 -11.27 -5.90 -4.17
CA ARG A 26 -11.29 -4.46 -4.49
C ARG A 26 -9.91 -3.93 -4.84
N ALA A 27 -8.90 -4.25 -4.02
CA ALA A 27 -7.53 -3.83 -4.28
C ALA A 27 -7.01 -4.34 -5.62
N TYR A 28 -7.28 -5.61 -5.95
CA TYR A 28 -6.83 -6.21 -7.20
C TYR A 28 -7.50 -5.57 -8.42
N THR A 29 -8.83 -5.34 -8.35
CA THR A 29 -9.56 -4.61 -9.40
C THR A 29 -9.03 -3.19 -9.57
N THR A 30 -8.63 -2.51 -8.49
CA THR A 30 -8.04 -1.17 -8.57
C THR A 30 -6.73 -1.18 -9.37
N TYR A 31 -5.80 -2.09 -9.06
CA TYR A 31 -4.52 -2.15 -9.79
C TYR A 31 -4.68 -2.58 -11.24
N GLN A 32 -5.62 -3.48 -11.53
CA GLN A 32 -5.98 -3.82 -12.90
C GLN A 32 -6.45 -2.57 -13.68
N LYS A 33 -7.39 -1.81 -13.13
CA LYS A 33 -7.89 -0.59 -13.79
C LYS A 33 -6.80 0.47 -13.97
N GLN A 34 -5.87 0.58 -13.02
CA GLN A 34 -4.72 1.48 -13.13
C GLN A 34 -3.79 1.06 -14.27
N PHE A 35 -3.55 -0.24 -14.44
CA PHE A 35 -2.76 -0.75 -15.55
C PHE A 35 -3.43 -0.49 -16.91
N GLU A 36 -4.73 -0.76 -17.03
CA GLU A 36 -5.50 -0.46 -18.24
C GLU A 36 -5.47 1.04 -18.57
N ALA A 37 -5.60 1.91 -17.56
CA ALA A 37 -5.51 3.35 -17.74
C ALA A 37 -4.10 3.79 -18.18
N PHE A 38 -3.06 3.20 -17.60
CA PHE A 38 -1.67 3.45 -17.99
C PHE A 38 -1.42 3.10 -19.46
N LEU A 39 -1.87 1.92 -19.91
CA LEU A 39 -1.73 1.51 -21.31
C LEU A 39 -2.45 2.47 -22.25
N ARG A 40 -3.68 2.87 -21.93
CA ARG A 40 -4.43 3.86 -22.74
C ARG A 40 -3.72 5.21 -22.85
N MET A 41 -3.01 5.64 -21.82
CA MET A 41 -2.35 6.95 -21.80
C MET A 41 -0.96 6.94 -22.43
N HIS A 42 -0.23 5.83 -22.37
CA HIS A 42 1.19 5.78 -22.71
C HIS A 42 1.56 4.82 -23.85
N LYS A 43 0.67 3.89 -24.19
CA LYS A 43 0.92 2.82 -25.18
C LYS A 43 -0.36 2.59 -25.99
N GLU A 44 -0.79 3.61 -26.75
CA GLU A 44 -2.02 3.57 -27.54
C GLU A 44 -2.09 2.32 -28.43
N GLY A 45 -3.23 1.63 -28.40
CA GLY A 45 -3.50 0.47 -29.25
C GLY A 45 -3.08 -0.89 -28.68
N ILE A 46 -2.41 -0.96 -27.52
CA ILE A 46 -2.08 -2.23 -26.87
C ILE A 46 -3.27 -2.74 -26.04
N ASP A 47 -3.78 -3.93 -26.34
CA ASP A 47 -4.72 -4.61 -25.45
C ASP A 47 -3.99 -5.01 -24.16
N PRO A 48 -4.55 -4.75 -22.96
CA PRO A 48 -3.99 -5.21 -21.68
C PRO A 48 -3.63 -6.70 -21.61
N ARG A 49 -4.24 -7.54 -22.45
CA ARG A 49 -3.97 -9.00 -22.58
C ARG A 49 -2.81 -9.33 -23.49
N GLU A 50 -2.45 -8.41 -24.38
CA GLU A 50 -1.32 -8.52 -25.32
C GLU A 50 -0.07 -7.80 -24.81
N ALA A 51 -0.21 -7.00 -23.75
CA ALA A 51 0.89 -6.31 -23.09
C ALA A 51 2.00 -7.29 -22.69
N GLY A 52 3.23 -6.99 -23.10
CA GLY A 52 4.41 -7.81 -22.86
C GLY A 52 5.13 -7.42 -21.57
N THR A 53 6.30 -8.01 -21.38
CA THR A 53 7.13 -7.79 -20.19
C THR A 53 7.57 -6.32 -20.03
N GLU A 54 7.77 -5.60 -21.13
CA GLU A 54 8.20 -4.20 -21.15
C GLU A 54 7.11 -3.28 -20.58
N GLU A 55 5.87 -3.40 -21.05
CA GLU A 55 4.73 -2.61 -20.57
C GLU A 55 4.49 -2.83 -19.07
N TYR A 56 4.78 -4.04 -18.58
CA TYR A 56 4.73 -4.40 -17.18
C TYR A 56 5.77 -3.66 -16.35
N THR A 57 7.03 -3.69 -16.77
CA THR A 57 8.10 -2.97 -16.08
C THR A 57 7.92 -1.46 -16.16
N ASP A 58 7.43 -0.95 -17.29
CA ASP A 58 7.13 0.47 -17.49
C ASP A 58 6.02 0.93 -16.54
N PHE A 59 4.96 0.14 -16.40
CA PHE A 59 3.89 0.42 -15.45
C PHE A 59 4.40 0.47 -14.00
N PHE A 60 5.22 -0.50 -13.58
CA PHE A 60 5.80 -0.48 -12.23
C PHE A 60 6.74 0.70 -12.02
N HIS A 61 7.49 1.08 -13.05
CA HIS A 61 8.32 2.27 -12.99
C HIS A 61 7.46 3.53 -12.87
N HIS A 62 6.38 3.63 -13.62
CA HIS A 62 5.42 4.73 -13.51
C HIS A 62 4.79 4.82 -12.12
N MET A 63 4.41 3.69 -11.52
CA MET A 63 3.95 3.68 -10.13
C MET A 63 5.03 4.19 -9.17
N TYR A 64 6.29 3.80 -9.39
CA TYR A 64 7.39 4.25 -8.56
C TYR A 64 7.64 5.77 -8.69
N THR A 65 7.61 6.32 -9.91
CA THR A 65 7.76 7.78 -10.13
C THR A 65 6.61 8.59 -9.54
N GLN A 66 5.42 8.00 -9.39
CA GLN A 66 4.30 8.57 -8.62
C GLN A 66 4.49 8.50 -7.08
N GLY A 67 5.65 8.04 -6.60
CA GLY A 67 5.95 7.92 -5.18
C GLY A 67 5.32 6.70 -4.50
N ARG A 68 4.90 5.67 -5.26
CA ARG A 68 4.38 4.44 -4.65
C ARG A 68 5.52 3.62 -4.05
N LYS A 69 5.32 3.17 -2.81
CA LYS A 69 6.28 2.32 -2.09
C LYS A 69 6.47 0.98 -2.80
N ALA A 70 7.66 0.39 -2.68
CA ALA A 70 7.97 -0.91 -3.30
C ALA A 70 6.97 -2.02 -2.90
N ARG A 71 6.48 -2.01 -1.65
CA ARG A 71 5.45 -2.94 -1.16
C ARG A 71 4.12 -2.80 -1.89
N THR A 72 3.74 -1.57 -2.23
CA THR A 72 2.51 -1.30 -3.01
C THR A 72 2.65 -1.80 -4.44
N ILE A 73 3.83 -1.63 -5.04
CA ILE A 73 4.13 -2.11 -6.39
C ILE A 73 4.14 -3.65 -6.43
N ASP A 74 4.67 -4.32 -5.40
CA ASP A 74 4.62 -5.78 -5.28
C ASP A 74 3.17 -6.32 -5.16
N LEU A 75 2.31 -5.59 -4.46
CA LEU A 75 0.87 -5.89 -4.42
C LEU A 75 0.21 -5.71 -5.80
N ALA A 76 0.56 -4.65 -6.53
CA ALA A 76 0.08 -4.44 -7.90
C ALA A 76 0.52 -5.57 -8.84
N LYS A 77 1.77 -6.02 -8.73
CA LYS A 77 2.24 -7.22 -9.45
C LYS A 77 1.38 -8.44 -9.14
N SER A 78 1.11 -8.70 -7.87
CA SER A 78 0.28 -9.85 -7.45
C SER A 78 -1.14 -9.77 -8.01
N ALA A 79 -1.71 -8.57 -8.10
CA ALA A 79 -3.00 -8.34 -8.72
C ALA A 79 -2.99 -8.63 -10.22
N LEU A 80 -1.96 -8.20 -10.94
CA LEU A 80 -1.85 -8.44 -12.38
C LEU A 80 -1.55 -9.90 -12.72
N VAL A 81 -0.75 -10.60 -11.89
CA VAL A 81 -0.58 -12.05 -12.01
C VAL A 81 -1.93 -12.76 -11.94
N ALA A 82 -2.79 -12.38 -10.99
CA ALA A 82 -4.13 -12.95 -10.83
C ALA A 82 -5.07 -12.57 -12.00
N TYR A 83 -4.97 -11.35 -12.51
CA TYR A 83 -5.71 -10.90 -13.68
C TYR A 83 -5.43 -11.76 -14.91
N PHE A 84 -4.15 -12.01 -15.22
CA PHE A 84 -3.79 -12.84 -16.36
C PHE A 84 -4.09 -14.32 -16.18
N ALA A 85 -3.93 -14.83 -14.96
CA ALA A 85 -4.35 -16.19 -14.64
C ALA A 85 -5.85 -16.38 -14.90
N ALA A 86 -6.68 -15.37 -14.55
CA ALA A 86 -8.11 -15.39 -14.85
C ALA A 86 -8.42 -15.21 -16.34
N ALA A 87 -7.59 -14.47 -17.08
CA ALA A 87 -7.73 -14.27 -18.52
C ALA A 87 -7.22 -15.46 -19.37
N GLY A 88 -6.59 -16.47 -18.75
CA GLY A 88 -6.10 -17.67 -19.45
C GLY A 88 -4.85 -17.44 -20.30
N VAL A 89 -4.08 -16.38 -20.03
CA VAL A 89 -2.85 -16.07 -20.78
C VAL A 89 -1.75 -17.07 -20.42
N ALA A 90 -1.32 -17.89 -21.38
CA ALA A 90 -0.41 -19.02 -21.17
C ALA A 90 1.01 -18.60 -20.72
N SER A 91 1.49 -17.44 -21.17
CA SER A 91 2.74 -16.84 -20.73
C SER A 91 2.41 -15.57 -19.95
N ASN A 92 2.42 -15.66 -18.61
CA ASN A 92 2.09 -14.53 -17.75
C ASN A 92 3.28 -13.56 -17.68
N PRO A 93 3.21 -12.38 -18.32
CA PRO A 93 4.30 -11.40 -18.32
C PRO A 93 4.67 -10.94 -16.90
N ALA A 94 3.70 -10.89 -15.99
CA ALA A 94 3.93 -10.50 -14.61
C ALA A 94 4.74 -11.55 -13.80
N GLN A 95 4.83 -12.79 -14.29
CA GLN A 95 5.68 -13.84 -13.72
C GLN A 95 7.05 -13.95 -14.41
N ASP A 96 7.29 -13.16 -15.46
CA ASP A 96 8.55 -13.19 -16.19
C ASP A 96 9.75 -12.87 -15.29
N LEU A 97 10.91 -13.43 -15.65
CA LEU A 97 12.15 -13.24 -14.93
C LEU A 97 12.57 -11.77 -14.88
N THR A 98 12.33 -11.02 -15.96
CA THR A 98 12.67 -9.59 -16.07
C THR A 98 11.83 -8.76 -15.11
N THR A 99 10.51 -9.00 -15.09
CA THR A 99 9.59 -8.36 -14.14
C THR A 99 9.95 -8.68 -12.69
N ARG A 100 10.31 -9.95 -12.40
CA ARG A 100 10.79 -10.33 -11.07
C ARG A 100 12.09 -9.62 -10.68
N ARG A 101 13.05 -9.53 -11.60
CA ARG A 101 14.33 -8.83 -11.38
C ARG A 101 14.11 -7.35 -11.14
N TYR A 102 13.18 -6.72 -11.85
CA TYR A 102 12.83 -5.32 -11.65
C TYR A 102 12.33 -5.05 -10.22
N ILE A 103 11.33 -5.80 -9.74
CA ILE A 103 10.77 -5.61 -8.38
C ILE A 103 11.83 -5.83 -7.30
N VAL A 104 12.64 -6.89 -7.43
CA VAL A 104 13.73 -7.16 -6.48
C VAL A 104 14.79 -6.05 -6.54
N GLY A 105 15.11 -5.56 -7.73
CA GLY A 105 16.02 -4.43 -7.95
C GLY A 105 15.51 -3.16 -7.27
N LEU A 106 14.22 -2.86 -7.43
CA LEU A 106 13.55 -1.73 -6.78
C LEU A 106 13.65 -1.80 -5.26
N GLN A 107 13.36 -2.96 -4.66
CA GLN A 107 13.47 -3.16 -3.21
C GLN A 107 14.91 -2.98 -2.71
N LYS A 108 15.90 -3.48 -3.46
CA LYS A 108 17.32 -3.31 -3.13
C LYS A 108 17.74 -1.85 -3.24
N TYR A 109 17.31 -1.16 -4.30
CA TYR A 109 17.58 0.25 -4.52
C TYR A 109 17.00 1.10 -3.38
N ASN A 110 15.74 0.89 -3.02
CA ASN A 110 15.11 1.63 -1.93
C ASN A 110 15.84 1.44 -0.61
N LYS A 111 16.25 0.20 -0.30
CA LYS A 111 17.02 -0.11 0.91
C LYS A 111 18.39 0.56 0.92
N GLN A 112 19.09 0.61 -0.21
CA GLN A 112 20.40 1.25 -0.31
C GLN A 112 20.33 2.77 -0.19
N ASN A 113 19.23 3.37 -0.64
CA ASN A 113 19.05 4.82 -0.68
C ASN A 113 18.16 5.35 0.46
N ASN A 114 17.83 4.51 1.46
CA ASN A 114 16.94 4.84 2.58
C ASN A 114 15.58 5.42 2.16
N VAL A 115 15.09 5.07 0.97
CA VAL A 115 13.81 5.56 0.43
C VAL A 115 12.62 4.97 1.18
N ASP A 116 12.79 3.76 1.74
CA ASP A 116 11.77 3.07 2.53
C ASP A 116 11.83 3.42 4.03
N GLU A 117 12.84 4.16 4.49
CA GLU A 117 12.78 4.72 5.83
C GLU A 117 11.65 5.75 5.81
N GLU A 118 10.50 5.38 6.37
CA GLU A 118 9.52 6.37 6.79
C GLU A 118 10.32 7.38 7.60
N GLU A 119 10.38 8.62 7.11
CA GLU A 119 10.72 9.76 7.95
C GLU A 119 9.78 9.62 9.15
N LYS A 120 10.31 9.07 10.24
CA LYS A 120 9.50 8.73 11.39
C LYS A 120 8.87 10.04 11.79
N ALA A 121 7.54 10.07 11.80
CA ALA A 121 6.82 11.25 12.23
C ALA A 121 7.46 11.73 13.53
N HIS A 122 7.87 13.00 13.56
CA HIS A 122 8.56 13.58 14.71
C HIS A 122 7.78 13.22 15.97
N PRO A 123 8.38 12.46 16.91
CA PRO A 123 7.68 12.08 18.11
C PRO A 123 7.38 13.37 18.89
N LEU A 124 6.10 13.68 19.06
CA LEU A 124 5.74 14.83 19.88
C LEU A 124 6.35 14.64 21.27
N THR A 125 6.96 15.69 21.79
CA THR A 125 7.30 15.78 23.20
C THR A 125 6.05 16.21 24.00
N VAL A 126 6.06 15.95 25.31
CA VAL A 126 4.99 16.41 26.22
C VAL A 126 4.82 17.94 26.15
N TYR A 127 5.91 18.66 25.94
CA TYR A 127 5.92 20.12 25.80
C TYR A 127 5.27 20.59 24.48
N GLU A 128 5.59 19.94 23.36
CA GLU A 128 4.95 20.26 22.07
C GLU A 128 3.47 19.91 22.09
N LEU A 129 3.11 18.79 22.71
CA LEU A 129 1.71 18.39 22.87
C LEU A 129 0.92 19.41 23.71
N SER A 130 1.45 19.86 24.85
CA SER A 130 0.78 20.84 25.70
C SER A 130 0.61 22.19 24.99
N THR A 131 1.62 22.62 24.25
CA THR A 131 1.59 23.83 23.42
C THR A 131 0.49 23.74 22.36
N LEU A 132 0.39 22.59 21.69
CA LEU A 132 -0.59 22.34 20.65
C LEU A 132 -2.02 22.21 21.22
N MET A 133 -2.19 21.56 22.38
CA MET A 133 -3.48 21.50 23.07
C MET A 133 -3.95 22.90 23.52
N ASN A 134 -3.02 23.75 23.95
CA ASN A 134 -3.33 25.12 24.37
C ASN A 134 -3.70 26.01 23.18
N SER A 135 -3.01 25.90 22.04
CA SER A 135 -3.37 26.69 20.85
C SER A 135 -4.76 26.34 20.29
N LEU A 136 -5.20 25.09 20.46
CA LEU A 136 -6.55 24.65 20.11
C LEU A 136 -7.65 25.21 21.03
N ALA A 137 -7.31 25.95 22.10
CA ALA A 137 -8.28 26.63 22.97
C ALA A 137 -9.09 27.69 22.26
N HIS A 138 -8.48 28.30 21.23
CA HIS A 138 -9.04 29.43 20.52
C HIS A 138 -9.94 29.01 19.36
N LEU A 139 -10.05 27.70 19.08
CA LEU A 139 -11.00 27.16 18.11
C LEU A 139 -12.41 27.07 18.70
N HIS A 140 -13.39 26.84 17.82
CA HIS A 140 -14.75 26.55 18.23
C HIS A 140 -14.78 25.43 19.30
N PRO A 141 -15.51 25.58 20.42
CA PRO A 141 -15.40 24.71 21.60
C PRO A 141 -15.53 23.21 21.29
N PHE A 142 -16.43 22.86 20.37
CA PHE A 142 -16.63 21.47 19.93
C PHE A 142 -15.41 20.91 19.16
N LEU A 143 -14.87 21.68 18.21
CA LEU A 143 -13.73 21.27 17.40
C LEU A 143 -12.45 21.22 18.24
N GLY A 144 -12.24 22.23 19.09
CA GLY A 144 -11.12 22.28 20.02
C GLY A 144 -11.13 21.08 20.98
N ALA A 145 -12.28 20.75 21.57
CA ALA A 145 -12.42 19.59 22.44
C ALA A 145 -12.16 18.25 21.71
N MET A 146 -12.69 18.08 20.49
CA MET A 146 -12.45 16.87 19.69
C MET A 146 -10.97 16.68 19.37
N LEU A 147 -10.29 17.74 18.88
CA LEU A 147 -8.88 17.66 18.51
C LEU A 147 -7.99 17.39 19.73
N ARG A 148 -8.26 18.06 20.85
CA ARG A 148 -7.55 17.83 22.13
C ARG A 148 -7.70 16.39 22.63
N LEU A 149 -8.91 15.84 22.58
CA LEU A 149 -9.17 14.45 22.97
C LEU A 149 -8.41 13.48 22.06
N LEU A 150 -8.45 13.70 20.75
CA LEU A 150 -7.80 12.86 19.75
C LEU A 150 -6.27 12.88 19.91
N LEU A 151 -5.69 14.06 20.17
CA LEU A 151 -4.27 14.23 20.46
C LEU A 151 -3.85 13.54 21.75
N ALA A 152 -4.61 13.68 22.84
CA ALA A 152 -4.30 13.04 24.10
C ALA A 152 -4.36 11.50 24.01
N VAL A 153 -5.42 10.96 23.40
CA VAL A 153 -5.57 9.50 23.20
C VAL A 153 -4.51 8.96 22.24
N GLY A 154 -4.23 9.67 21.15
CA GLY A 154 -3.18 9.31 20.19
C GLY A 154 -1.78 9.33 20.80
N PHE A 155 -1.48 10.32 21.65
CA PHE A 155 -0.20 10.41 22.34
C PHE A 155 0.02 9.27 23.33
N ILE A 156 -0.99 8.97 24.17
CA ILE A 156 -0.90 7.88 25.15
C ILE A 156 -0.84 6.51 24.45
N GLY A 157 -1.55 6.33 23.34
CA GLY A 157 -1.56 5.07 22.58
C GLY A 157 -0.30 4.78 21.76
N CYS A 158 0.62 5.74 21.65
CA CYS A 158 1.90 5.60 20.93
C CYS A 158 3.10 5.31 21.86
N PHE A 159 2.90 5.26 23.18
CA PHE A 159 3.87 4.77 24.19
C PHE A 159 3.60 3.31 24.52
#